data_AF-A0AAN8JAU3-F1
#
_entry.id   AF-A0AAN8JAU3-F1
#
_cell.length_a   1.000
_cell.length_b   1.000
_cell.length_c   1.000
_cell.angle_alpha   90.00
_cell.angle_beta   90.00
_cell.angle_gamma   90.00
#
_symmetry.space_group_name_H-M   'P 1'
#
loop_
_entity.id
_entity.type
_entity.pdbx_description
1 polymer ?
#
loop_
_entity_poly.entity_id
_entity_poly.type
_entity_poly.pdbx_seq_one_letter_code
_entity_poly.pdbx_strand_id
1 'polypeptide(L)'
;MCGTSHETVKIQSGSLTDSTIVNKTANVIDIAAWILENTHPDEYIVLKLDLDSTKVISTFEHLTKSDHFYWINKLYIRNDTNSSRIDAVIQTLKETFQGNEKYLGIWDDNLADYSDLKILNPPHGTPFISGRAINECKESAKGRFALMLYATEFTPGINDSITIVLDFIRSNPITSTPGLFLSLEYFRMLESDITGIYSTVNGGLWYNCTDKGITSTAKRKNVIRNDMIKAENIFNSSGLVLKNIFNTGINSVKDIYKIAMARNLNVYHGAHDITLKTKHGDIIPDILKDNPKNKFILSVNMNEPQIDMLIINLLTFHRSILIDFKACGI
;
A
#
# COMPACT_ATOMS: atom_id res chain seq x y z
N MET A 1 12.66 20.00 -3.99
CA MET A 1 13.14 19.43 -5.27
C MET A 1 13.07 17.92 -5.14
N CYS A 2 12.00 17.30 -5.66
CA CYS A 2 11.73 15.88 -5.45
C CYS A 2 12.00 15.11 -6.73
N GLY A 3 13.18 14.50 -6.81
CA GLY A 3 13.44 13.43 -7.78
C GLY A 3 12.72 12.17 -7.32
N THR A 4 11.79 11.68 -8.13
CA THR A 4 11.28 10.32 -8.04
C THR A 4 12.45 9.39 -8.37
N SER A 5 13.04 8.74 -7.36
CA SER A 5 13.94 7.63 -7.61
C SER A 5 13.09 6.47 -8.13
N HIS A 6 13.02 6.32 -9.45
CA HIS A 6 12.75 5.01 -10.04
C HIS A 6 13.85 4.08 -9.51
N GLU A 7 13.48 3.09 -8.69
CA GLU A 7 14.38 1.97 -8.41
C GLU A 7 14.51 1.19 -9.73
N THR A 8 15.42 1.65 -10.59
CA THR A 8 15.78 0.97 -11.81
C THR A 8 16.62 -0.23 -11.43
N VAL A 9 16.01 -1.41 -11.41
CA VAL A 9 16.78 -2.66 -11.41
C VAL A 9 17.38 -2.77 -12.82
N LYS A 10 18.65 -2.37 -12.97
CA LYS A 10 19.41 -2.63 -14.19
C LYS A 10 19.68 -4.14 -14.26
N ILE A 11 18.88 -4.87 -15.03
CA ILE A 11 19.24 -6.21 -15.47
C ILE A 11 20.02 -6.00 -16.77
N GLN A 12 21.34 -6.03 -16.67
CA GLN A 12 22.23 -5.83 -17.80
C GLN A 12 22.47 -7.19 -18.46
N SER A 13 21.74 -7.51 -19.53
CA SER A 13 22.18 -8.53 -20.49
C SER A 13 23.07 -7.85 -21.52
N GLY A 14 24.36 -7.74 -21.23
CA GLY A 14 25.33 -7.29 -22.22
C GLY A 14 25.57 -8.37 -23.26
N SER A 15 25.48 -8.01 -24.54
CA SER A 15 26.19 -8.73 -25.60
C SER A 15 27.68 -8.48 -25.39
N LEU A 16 28.40 -9.52 -24.93
CA LEU A 16 29.86 -9.51 -24.85
C LEU A 16 30.42 -9.71 -26.27
N THR A 17 30.48 -8.62 -27.03
CA THR A 17 31.31 -8.55 -28.24
C THR A 17 32.46 -7.58 -28.01
N ASP A 18 33.21 -7.81 -26.94
CA ASP A 18 34.61 -7.41 -26.92
C ASP A 18 35.41 -8.31 -25.99
N SER A 19 36.57 -8.77 -26.47
CA SER A 19 37.38 -9.84 -25.90
C SER A 19 38.11 -9.44 -24.63
N THR A 20 37.36 -9.21 -23.54
CA THR A 20 37.87 -9.25 -22.17
C THR A 20 36.98 -10.19 -21.36
N ILE A 21 37.47 -11.40 -21.13
CA ILE A 21 36.83 -12.39 -20.25
C ILE A 21 36.87 -11.84 -18.83
N VAL A 22 35.84 -11.07 -18.46
CA VAL A 22 35.51 -10.82 -17.07
C VAL A 22 34.65 -11.99 -16.64
N ASN A 23 35.24 -12.94 -15.92
CA ASN A 23 34.53 -13.99 -15.18
C ASN A 23 33.68 -13.34 -14.07
N LYS A 24 32.61 -12.65 -14.46
CA LYS A 24 31.54 -12.26 -13.56
C LYS A 24 30.46 -13.32 -13.70
N THR A 25 30.32 -14.15 -12.66
CA THR A 25 29.11 -14.91 -12.42
C THR A 25 27.93 -13.94 -12.33
N ALA A 26 27.19 -13.79 -13.43
CA ALA A 26 25.94 -13.07 -13.45
C ALA A 26 24.87 -13.97 -12.86
N ASN A 27 24.13 -13.45 -11.88
CA ASN A 27 22.94 -14.15 -11.39
C ASN A 27 21.90 -14.19 -12.51
N VAL A 28 21.61 -15.39 -12.99
CA VAL A 28 20.50 -15.62 -13.93
C VAL A 28 19.22 -15.60 -13.10
N ILE A 29 18.26 -14.77 -13.50
CA ILE A 29 16.98 -14.60 -12.84
C ILE A 29 15.90 -15.19 -13.75
N ASP A 30 15.04 -16.05 -13.21
CA ASP A 30 13.80 -16.44 -13.89
C ASP A 30 12.85 -15.23 -13.87
N ILE A 31 12.57 -14.68 -15.05
CA ILE A 31 11.75 -13.48 -15.19
C ILE A 31 10.29 -13.70 -14.78
N ALA A 32 9.75 -14.91 -14.98
CA ALA A 32 8.38 -15.23 -14.57
C ALA A 32 8.30 -15.30 -13.04
N ALA A 33 9.28 -15.96 -12.41
CA ALA A 33 9.40 -15.98 -10.96
C ALA A 33 9.68 -14.58 -10.38
N TRP A 34 10.46 -13.76 -11.07
CA TRP A 34 10.74 -12.39 -10.61
C TRP A 34 9.48 -11.53 -10.65
N ILE A 35 8.68 -11.60 -11.72
CA ILE A 35 7.39 -10.91 -11.81
C ILE A 35 6.49 -11.37 -10.66
N LEU A 36 6.37 -12.67 -10.42
CA LEU A 36 5.61 -13.23 -9.30
C LEU A 36 6.07 -12.66 -7.95
N GLU A 37 7.37 -12.67 -7.71
CA GLU A 37 7.93 -12.28 -6.43
C GLU A 37 7.85 -10.78 -6.17
N ASN A 38 7.78 -9.95 -7.23
CA ASN A 38 7.98 -8.51 -7.13
C ASN A 38 6.80 -7.65 -7.64
N THR A 39 5.76 -8.24 -8.21
CA THR A 39 4.59 -7.53 -8.77
C THR A 39 3.26 -8.13 -8.28
N HIS A 40 2.13 -7.52 -8.64
CA HIS A 40 0.76 -7.99 -8.34
C HIS A 40 -0.14 -7.90 -9.59
N PRO A 41 -1.15 -8.79 -9.76
CA PRO A 41 -2.05 -8.78 -10.92
C PRO A 41 -2.83 -7.46 -11.11
N ASP A 42 -3.02 -6.69 -10.05
CA ASP A 42 -3.70 -5.38 -10.06
C ASP A 42 -2.76 -4.21 -10.43
N GLU A 43 -1.46 -4.47 -10.61
CA GLU A 43 -0.49 -3.45 -11.03
C GLU A 43 -0.43 -3.32 -12.55
N TYR A 44 -0.13 -2.12 -13.03
CA TYR A 44 0.12 -1.88 -14.44
C TYR A 44 1.57 -2.24 -14.79
N ILE A 45 1.79 -3.48 -15.26
CA ILE A 45 3.11 -4.00 -15.58
C ILE A 45 3.46 -3.73 -17.04
N VAL A 46 4.56 -3.02 -17.24
CA VAL A 46 5.20 -2.82 -18.54
C VAL A 46 6.51 -3.57 -18.57
N LEU A 47 6.64 -4.52 -19.49
CA LEU A 47 7.86 -5.28 -19.70
C LEU A 47 8.49 -4.91 -21.04
N LYS A 48 9.75 -4.47 -21.02
CA LYS A 48 10.56 -4.23 -22.23
C LYS A 48 11.71 -5.24 -22.23
N LEU A 49 11.78 -6.04 -23.29
CA LEU A 49 12.79 -7.09 -23.45
C LEU A 49 13.73 -6.74 -24.61
N ASP A 50 15.02 -6.67 -24.29
CA ASP A 50 16.13 -6.66 -25.24
C ASP A 50 16.81 -8.02 -25.19
N LEU A 51 16.38 -8.92 -26.05
CA LEU A 51 16.85 -10.31 -26.06
C LEU A 51 17.38 -10.63 -27.45
N ASP A 52 18.51 -11.32 -27.49
CA ASP A 52 19.01 -11.93 -28.71
C ASP A 52 17.93 -12.86 -29.31
N SER A 53 17.88 -12.92 -30.64
CA SER A 53 16.96 -13.72 -31.44
C SER A 53 16.86 -15.20 -31.01
N THR A 54 17.94 -15.76 -30.47
CA THR A 54 18.02 -17.14 -29.95
C THR A 54 17.36 -17.35 -28.58
N LYS A 55 17.20 -16.28 -27.77
CA LYS A 55 16.60 -16.31 -26.42
C LYS A 55 15.15 -15.86 -26.40
N VAL A 56 14.74 -15.10 -27.42
CA VAL A 56 13.36 -14.66 -27.64
C VAL A 56 12.38 -15.82 -27.51
N ILE A 57 12.59 -16.89 -28.27
CA ILE A 57 11.66 -18.03 -28.32
C ILE A 57 11.54 -18.72 -26.96
N SER A 58 12.67 -19.08 -26.33
CA SER A 58 12.66 -19.81 -25.06
C SER A 58 12.11 -18.98 -23.90
N THR A 59 12.38 -17.67 -23.88
CA THR A 59 11.82 -16.76 -22.87
C THR A 59 10.30 -16.60 -23.05
N PHE A 60 9.81 -16.52 -24.28
CA PHE A 60 8.37 -16.41 -24.54
C PHE A 60 7.60 -17.70 -24.31
N GLU A 61 8.17 -18.85 -24.68
CA GLU A 61 7.58 -20.14 -24.32
C GLU A 61 7.52 -20.32 -22.79
N HIS A 62 8.54 -19.87 -22.07
CA HIS A 62 8.55 -19.92 -20.60
C HIS A 62 7.52 -18.97 -19.98
N LEU A 63 7.46 -17.73 -20.48
CA LEU A 63 6.49 -16.73 -20.04
C LEU A 63 5.05 -17.19 -20.29
N THR A 64 4.73 -17.64 -21.51
CA THR A 64 3.35 -18.01 -21.90
C THR A 64 2.82 -19.27 -21.23
N LYS A 65 3.70 -20.20 -20.81
CA LYS A 65 3.33 -21.37 -19.98
C LYS A 65 3.02 -21.01 -18.53
N SER A 66 3.26 -19.76 -18.14
CA SER A 66 3.04 -19.26 -16.80
C SER A 66 1.71 -18.51 -16.73
N ASP A 67 0.87 -18.82 -15.73
CA ASP A 67 -0.35 -18.03 -15.44
C ASP A 67 -0.03 -16.53 -15.19
N HIS A 68 1.24 -16.23 -14.93
CA HIS A 68 1.76 -14.90 -14.65
C HIS A 68 1.98 -14.05 -15.91
N PHE A 69 1.94 -14.66 -17.10
CA PHE A 69 1.85 -13.93 -18.37
C PHE A 69 0.67 -12.95 -18.38
N TYR A 70 -0.42 -13.35 -17.72
CA TYR A 70 -1.62 -12.53 -17.59
C TYR A 70 -1.45 -11.33 -16.65
N TRP A 71 -0.30 -11.12 -16.01
CA TRP A 71 -0.06 -9.91 -15.22
C TRP A 71 0.59 -8.80 -16.07
N ILE A 72 1.20 -9.11 -17.21
CA ILE A 72 1.86 -8.12 -18.07
C ILE A 72 0.80 -7.34 -18.88
N ASN A 73 0.68 -6.02 -18.69
CA ASN A 73 -0.28 -5.18 -19.44
C ASN A 73 0.28 -4.72 -20.78
N LYS A 74 1.57 -4.38 -20.81
CA LYS A 74 2.27 -4.00 -22.04
C LYS A 74 3.58 -4.76 -22.15
N LEU A 75 3.81 -5.39 -23.30
CA LEU A 75 5.06 -6.07 -23.62
C LEU A 75 5.69 -5.37 -24.82
N TYR A 76 6.98 -5.03 -24.72
CA TYR A 76 7.76 -4.43 -25.79
C TYR A 76 8.94 -5.35 -26.13
N ILE A 77 9.08 -5.68 -27.41
CA ILE A 77 10.10 -6.60 -27.91
C ILE A 77 10.88 -5.97 -29.05
N ARG A 78 12.18 -6.26 -29.12
CA ARG A 78 13.00 -5.84 -30.25
C ARG A 78 12.68 -6.71 -31.46
N ASN A 79 12.52 -6.11 -32.63
CA ASN A 79 12.31 -6.84 -33.88
C ASN A 79 13.59 -6.87 -34.71
N ASP A 80 14.50 -7.76 -34.32
CA ASP A 80 15.73 -8.03 -35.07
C ASP A 80 15.51 -9.23 -35.99
N THR A 81 14.66 -9.11 -37.02
CA THR A 81 14.24 -10.26 -37.81
C THR A 81 14.96 -10.40 -39.15
N ASN A 82 15.76 -11.47 -39.22
CA ASN A 82 16.05 -12.24 -40.42
C ASN A 82 15.53 -13.69 -40.29
N SER A 83 14.57 -13.98 -39.39
CA SER A 83 14.11 -15.36 -39.11
C SER A 83 12.58 -15.49 -39.05
N SER A 84 12.03 -16.26 -40.00
CA SER A 84 10.61 -16.59 -40.09
C SER A 84 10.04 -17.30 -38.86
N ARG A 85 10.90 -17.98 -38.08
CA ARG A 85 10.49 -18.66 -36.84
C ARG A 85 10.20 -17.67 -35.72
N ILE A 86 10.90 -16.54 -35.67
CA ILE A 86 10.68 -15.49 -34.66
C ILE A 86 9.40 -14.72 -35.00
N ASP A 87 9.19 -14.42 -36.28
CA ASP A 87 7.96 -13.78 -36.75
C ASP A 87 6.71 -14.59 -36.35
N ALA A 88 6.78 -15.92 -36.47
CA ALA A 88 5.70 -16.81 -36.04
C ALA A 88 5.42 -16.73 -34.52
N VAL A 89 6.45 -16.70 -33.68
CA VAL A 89 6.30 -16.57 -32.23
C VAL A 89 5.73 -15.20 -31.85
N ILE A 90 6.23 -14.13 -32.47
CA ILE A 90 5.70 -12.77 -32.28
C ILE A 90 4.24 -12.71 -32.67
N GLN A 91 3.86 -13.35 -33.77
CA GLN A 91 2.48 -13.40 -34.22
C GLN A 91 1.56 -14.13 -33.22
N THR A 92 1.97 -15.29 -32.70
CA THR A 92 1.24 -15.99 -31.64
C THR A 92 1.11 -15.14 -30.38
N LEU A 93 2.16 -14.39 -30.01
CA LEU A 93 2.10 -13.47 -28.87
C LEU A 93 1.13 -12.32 -29.12
N LYS A 94 1.09 -11.74 -30.32
CA LYS A 94 0.12 -10.71 -30.67
C LYS A 94 -1.30 -11.21 -30.48
N GLU A 95 -1.60 -12.40 -31.02
CA GLU A 95 -2.92 -13.02 -30.91
C GLU A 95 -3.29 -13.28 -29.45
N THR A 96 -2.35 -13.79 -28.64
CA THR A 96 -2.57 -14.06 -27.22
C THR A 96 -2.72 -12.77 -26.39
N PHE A 97 -1.95 -11.72 -26.68
CA PHE A 97 -2.02 -10.43 -25.96
C PHE A 97 -3.25 -9.62 -26.32
N GLN A 98 -3.53 -9.48 -27.63
CA GLN A 98 -4.66 -8.69 -28.11
C GLN A 98 -5.99 -9.32 -27.76
N GLY A 99 -6.08 -10.66 -27.72
CA GLY A 99 -7.26 -11.37 -27.23
C GLY A 99 -7.61 -11.09 -25.77
N ASN A 100 -6.69 -10.52 -24.99
CA ASN A 100 -6.84 -10.21 -23.57
C ASN A 100 -6.78 -8.69 -23.27
N GLU A 101 -7.07 -7.83 -24.25
CA GLU A 101 -7.02 -6.36 -24.12
C GLU A 101 -5.64 -5.79 -23.71
N LYS A 102 -4.56 -6.51 -24.00
CA LYS A 102 -3.18 -6.11 -23.66
C LYS A 102 -2.41 -5.69 -24.89
N TYR A 103 -1.35 -4.92 -24.68
CA TYR A 103 -0.56 -4.33 -25.77
C TYR A 103 0.76 -5.06 -25.99
N LEU A 104 1.04 -5.45 -27.23
CA LEU A 104 2.37 -5.86 -27.69
C LEU A 104 2.93 -4.79 -28.64
N GLY A 105 4.04 -4.16 -28.26
CA GLY A 105 4.79 -3.22 -29.07
C GLY A 105 6.08 -3.80 -29.60
N ILE A 106 6.51 -3.33 -30.76
CA ILE A 106 7.83 -3.59 -31.31
C ILE A 106 8.67 -2.31 -31.15
N TRP A 107 9.92 -2.44 -30.71
CA TRP A 107 10.87 -1.33 -30.62
C TRP A 107 12.12 -1.60 -31.49
N ASP A 108 12.79 -0.52 -31.89
CA ASP A 108 13.94 -0.48 -32.78
C ASP A 108 15.17 0.15 -32.09
N ASP A 109 16.30 0.21 -32.78
CA ASP A 109 17.55 0.74 -32.22
C ASP A 109 17.45 2.21 -31.73
N ASN A 110 16.43 2.96 -32.16
CA ASN A 110 16.18 4.33 -31.69
C ASN A 110 15.50 4.40 -30.32
N LEU A 111 14.92 3.29 -29.87
CA LEU A 111 14.23 3.15 -28.59
C LEU A 111 14.85 1.99 -27.81
N ALA A 112 16.18 1.95 -27.69
CA ALA A 112 16.92 0.82 -27.15
C ALA A 112 17.00 0.71 -25.63
N ASP A 113 17.02 1.83 -24.94
CA ASP A 113 17.35 1.86 -23.54
C ASP A 113 16.12 1.87 -22.63
N TYR A 114 16.33 1.52 -21.37
CA TYR A 114 15.26 1.57 -20.36
C TYR A 114 14.64 2.97 -20.21
N SER A 115 15.39 4.03 -20.51
CA SER A 115 14.91 5.42 -20.52
C SER A 115 13.74 5.67 -21.48
N ASP A 116 13.61 4.85 -22.53
CA ASP A 116 12.63 5.03 -23.59
C ASP A 116 11.23 4.56 -23.19
N LEU A 117 11.10 3.93 -22.02
CA LEU A 117 9.80 3.57 -21.44
C LEU A 117 8.87 4.79 -21.30
N LYS A 118 9.41 5.99 -21.08
CA LYS A 118 8.61 7.22 -21.04
C LYS A 118 8.06 7.64 -22.40
N ILE A 119 8.72 7.24 -23.49
CA ILE A 119 8.30 7.51 -24.87
C ILE A 119 7.29 6.43 -25.30
N LEU A 120 7.61 5.17 -24.99
CA LEU A 120 6.77 4.01 -25.31
C LEU A 120 5.47 3.97 -24.50
N ASN A 121 5.52 4.45 -23.26
CA ASN A 121 4.39 4.51 -22.34
C ASN A 121 4.35 5.91 -21.67
N PRO A 122 3.95 6.95 -22.41
CA PRO A 122 3.86 8.29 -21.87
C PRO A 122 2.92 8.29 -20.67
N PRO A 123 3.25 8.99 -19.57
CA PRO A 123 2.38 9.03 -18.41
C PRO A 123 1.04 9.62 -18.85
N HIS A 124 -0.03 8.83 -18.75
CA HIS A 124 -1.38 9.36 -18.85
C HIS A 124 -1.54 10.34 -17.68
N GLY A 125 -1.69 11.62 -18.01
CA GLY A 125 -1.82 12.71 -17.06
C GLY A 125 -2.91 12.38 -16.06
N THR A 126 -2.50 11.94 -14.88
CA THR A 126 -3.40 11.63 -13.77
C THR A 126 -3.31 12.82 -12.83
N PRO A 127 -4.44 13.49 -12.52
CA PRO A 127 -4.47 14.52 -11.50
C PRO A 127 -4.33 13.84 -10.14
N PHE A 128 -3.11 13.48 -9.76
CA PHE A 128 -2.84 12.84 -8.49
C PHE A 128 -2.98 13.89 -7.38
N ILE A 129 -4.10 13.85 -6.67
CA ILE A 129 -4.09 14.26 -5.26
C ILE A 129 -3.25 13.21 -4.54
N SER A 130 -1.96 13.47 -4.42
CA SER A 130 -1.00 12.58 -3.77
C SER A 130 -1.43 12.29 -2.33
N GLY A 131 -1.43 11.01 -1.93
CA GLY A 131 -1.56 10.61 -0.53
C GLY A 131 -0.53 11.33 0.34
N ARG A 132 -0.89 11.65 1.59
CA ARG A 132 -0.07 12.49 2.47
C ARG A 132 0.33 11.75 3.75
N ALA A 133 1.50 12.08 4.28
CA ALA A 133 1.86 11.73 5.65
C ALA A 133 1.20 12.73 6.61
N ILE A 134 0.46 12.23 7.59
CA ILE A 134 -0.28 13.04 8.57
C ILE A 134 0.23 12.68 9.96
N ASN A 135 0.75 13.67 10.67
CA ASN A 135 1.19 13.56 12.05
C ASN A 135 0.58 14.63 12.97
N GLU A 136 -0.26 15.49 12.41
CA GLU A 136 -0.90 16.60 13.09
C GLU A 136 -2.24 16.94 12.42
N CYS A 137 -3.12 17.59 13.18
CA CYS A 137 -4.40 18.11 12.68
C CYS A 137 -4.30 19.63 12.60
N LYS A 138 -4.64 20.23 11.45
CA LYS A 138 -4.52 21.69 11.24
C LYS A 138 -5.38 22.50 12.22
N GLU A 139 -6.51 21.94 12.66
CA GLU A 139 -7.43 22.57 13.61
C GLU A 139 -7.06 22.36 15.09
N SER A 140 -5.87 21.83 15.38
CA SER A 140 -5.41 21.66 16.75
C SER A 140 -5.00 23.01 17.38
N ALA A 141 -5.99 23.87 17.58
CA ALA A 141 -5.91 24.97 18.53
C ALA A 141 -5.53 24.41 19.90
N LYS A 142 -4.72 25.17 20.66
CA LYS A 142 -4.19 24.77 21.98
C LYS A 142 -5.28 24.13 22.85
N GLY A 143 -5.16 22.84 23.14
CA GLY A 143 -6.04 22.09 24.06
C GLY A 143 -7.11 21.20 23.41
N ARG A 144 -7.14 21.05 22.07
CA ARG A 144 -8.04 20.11 21.38
C ARG A 144 -7.30 18.92 20.78
N PHE A 145 -7.97 17.77 20.64
CA PHE A 145 -7.37 16.56 20.08
C PHE A 145 -8.35 15.72 19.24
N ALA A 146 -7.79 14.99 18.27
CA ALA A 146 -8.48 13.93 17.54
C ALA A 146 -8.20 12.58 18.21
N LEU A 147 -9.23 11.74 18.29
CA LEU A 147 -9.12 10.39 18.83
C LEU A 147 -9.01 9.37 17.69
N MET A 148 -7.99 8.53 17.73
CA MET A 148 -7.82 7.36 16.88
C MET A 148 -7.94 6.10 17.72
N LEU A 149 -8.83 5.22 17.35
CA LEU A 149 -8.98 3.89 17.91
C LEU A 149 -8.31 2.92 16.96
N TYR A 150 -7.57 1.95 17.48
CA TYR A 150 -7.00 0.90 16.63
C TYR A 150 -7.04 -0.46 17.29
N ALA A 151 -7.17 -1.50 16.48
CA ALA A 151 -7.10 -2.89 16.92
C ALA A 151 -6.05 -3.63 16.08
N THR A 152 -5.11 -4.29 16.75
CA THR A 152 -3.98 -5.00 16.15
C THR A 152 -4.31 -6.43 15.76
N GLU A 153 -5.23 -7.08 16.48
CA GLU A 153 -5.59 -8.49 16.33
C GLU A 153 -7.10 -8.69 16.47
N PHE A 154 -7.66 -9.65 15.73
CA PHE A 154 -9.08 -9.98 15.86
C PHE A 154 -9.33 -10.92 17.03
N THR A 155 -10.20 -10.52 17.97
CA THR A 155 -10.82 -11.44 18.94
C THR A 155 -12.31 -11.11 19.10
N PRO A 156 -13.14 -12.09 19.50
CA PRO A 156 -14.57 -11.84 19.75
C PRO A 156 -14.80 -10.69 20.75
N GLY A 157 -14.06 -10.65 21.86
CA GLY A 157 -14.23 -9.61 22.87
C GLY A 157 -13.87 -8.20 22.39
N ILE A 158 -12.89 -8.06 21.50
CA ILE A 158 -12.58 -6.75 20.90
C ILE A 158 -13.66 -6.38 19.88
N ASN A 159 -14.20 -7.34 19.13
CA ASN A 159 -15.34 -7.07 18.23
C ASN A 159 -16.58 -6.59 18.99
N ASP A 160 -16.86 -7.19 20.15
CA ASP A 160 -17.92 -6.73 21.04
C ASP A 160 -17.65 -5.30 21.53
N SER A 161 -16.40 -5.01 21.91
CA SER A 161 -15.98 -3.66 22.34
C SER A 161 -16.13 -2.62 21.21
N ILE A 162 -15.77 -2.97 19.97
CA ILE A 162 -15.97 -2.12 18.79
C ILE A 162 -17.47 -1.87 18.59
N THR A 163 -18.29 -2.92 18.68
CA THR A 163 -19.74 -2.81 18.50
C THR A 163 -20.36 -1.88 19.54
N ILE A 164 -20.01 -2.05 20.82
CA ILE A 164 -20.45 -1.17 21.92
C ILE A 164 -20.09 0.29 21.65
N VAL A 165 -18.84 0.56 21.25
CA VAL A 165 -18.37 1.93 20.94
C VAL A 165 -19.12 2.51 19.74
N LEU A 166 -19.31 1.74 18.67
CA LEU A 166 -20.03 2.20 17.48
C LEU A 166 -21.50 2.48 17.78
N ASP A 167 -22.17 1.63 18.55
CA ASP A 167 -23.55 1.83 18.97
C ASP A 167 -23.71 3.06 19.87
N PHE A 168 -22.73 3.30 20.75
CA PHE A 168 -22.67 4.53 21.52
C PHE A 168 -22.58 5.77 20.61
N ILE A 169 -21.70 5.76 19.60
CA ILE A 169 -21.53 6.86 18.63
C ILE A 169 -22.81 7.09 17.82
N ARG A 170 -23.49 6.02 17.37
CA ARG A 170 -24.76 6.11 16.63
C ARG A 170 -25.88 6.71 17.49
N SER A 171 -25.95 6.28 18.74
CA SER A 171 -27.01 6.69 19.68
C SER A 171 -26.78 8.11 20.24
N ASN A 172 -25.53 8.57 20.24
CA ASN A 172 -25.14 9.88 20.74
C ASN A 172 -24.45 10.65 19.61
N PRO A 173 -25.19 11.37 18.75
CA PRO A 173 -24.60 12.13 17.66
C PRO A 173 -23.63 13.17 18.22
N ILE A 174 -22.36 12.79 18.25
CA ILE A 174 -21.21 13.61 18.60
C ILE A 174 -20.76 14.34 17.33
N THR A 175 -20.43 15.62 17.48
CA THR A 175 -19.93 16.45 16.37
C THR A 175 -18.55 16.02 15.87
N SER A 176 -17.87 15.18 16.66
CA SER A 176 -16.48 14.78 16.47
C SER A 176 -16.41 13.27 16.48
N THR A 177 -16.27 12.67 15.30
CA THR A 177 -16.16 11.21 15.18
C THR A 177 -14.71 10.75 15.34
N PRO A 178 -14.42 9.70 16.13
CA PRO A 178 -13.09 9.12 16.20
C PRO A 178 -12.72 8.42 14.89
N GLY A 179 -11.43 8.28 14.63
CA GLY A 179 -10.91 7.40 13.59
C GLY A 179 -10.85 5.95 14.08
N LEU A 180 -11.21 4.95 13.27
CA LEU A 180 -11.08 3.52 13.62
C LEU A 180 -10.15 2.80 12.64
N PHE A 181 -9.09 2.19 13.16
CA PHE A 181 -8.06 1.52 12.36
C PHE A 181 -7.95 0.05 12.73
N LEU A 182 -8.34 -0.82 11.81
CA LEU A 182 -8.38 -2.26 12.05
C LEU A 182 -7.30 -2.98 11.25
N SER A 183 -6.77 -4.07 11.80
CA SER A 183 -5.79 -4.90 11.09
C SER A 183 -6.40 -5.60 9.87
N LEU A 184 -5.56 -6.12 8.97
CA LEU A 184 -6.03 -6.90 7.83
C LEU A 184 -6.81 -8.16 8.24
N GLU A 185 -6.52 -8.71 9.42
CA GLU A 185 -7.24 -9.87 9.95
C GLU A 185 -8.72 -9.53 10.21
N TYR A 186 -9.00 -8.36 10.81
CA TYR A 186 -10.37 -7.87 10.98
C TYR A 186 -11.12 -7.80 9.66
N PHE A 187 -10.49 -7.26 8.62
CA PHE A 187 -11.14 -7.13 7.33
C PHE A 187 -11.49 -8.47 6.70
N ARG A 188 -10.70 -9.51 6.94
CA ARG A 188 -11.01 -10.87 6.47
C ARG A 188 -12.14 -11.51 7.27
N MET A 189 -12.19 -11.27 8.58
CA MET A 189 -13.22 -11.86 9.45
C MET A 189 -14.58 -11.16 9.30
N LEU A 190 -14.58 -9.87 8.99
CA LEU A 190 -15.79 -9.03 8.95
C LEU A 190 -16.14 -8.55 7.54
N GLU A 191 -15.73 -9.25 6.48
CA GLU A 191 -15.87 -8.78 5.09
C GLU A 191 -17.31 -8.35 4.74
N SER A 192 -18.34 -9.02 5.28
CA SER A 192 -19.75 -8.64 5.09
C SER A 192 -20.19 -7.38 5.84
N ASP A 193 -19.50 -7.04 6.93
CA ASP A 193 -19.95 -6.07 7.94
C ASP A 193 -19.11 -4.79 7.95
N ILE A 194 -18.04 -4.72 7.15
CA ILE A 194 -17.17 -3.55 7.01
C ILE A 194 -17.97 -2.30 6.66
N THR A 195 -18.98 -2.39 5.79
CA THR A 195 -19.87 -1.26 5.47
C THR A 195 -20.64 -0.77 6.69
N GLY A 196 -21.11 -1.68 7.54
CA GLY A 196 -21.78 -1.33 8.79
C GLY A 196 -20.86 -0.55 9.74
N ILE A 197 -19.59 -0.94 9.83
CA ILE A 197 -18.58 -0.27 10.66
C ILE A 197 -18.26 1.13 10.10
N TYR A 198 -17.82 1.20 8.84
CA TYR A 198 -17.31 2.45 8.24
C TYR A 198 -18.39 3.41 7.73
N SER A 199 -19.67 3.03 7.83
CA SER A 199 -20.78 3.98 7.73
C SER A 199 -20.87 4.94 8.93
N THR A 200 -20.32 4.52 10.08
CA THR A 200 -20.44 5.24 11.35
C THR A 200 -19.20 6.08 11.67
N VAL A 201 -18.03 5.58 11.31
CA VAL A 201 -16.73 6.20 11.63
C VAL A 201 -15.85 6.29 10.40
N ASN A 202 -14.92 7.25 10.43
CA ASN A 202 -13.83 7.28 9.45
C ASN A 202 -12.69 6.41 9.93
N GLY A 203 -11.86 5.94 9.01
CA GLY A 203 -10.75 5.09 9.43
C GLY A 203 -10.09 4.38 8.27
N GLY A 204 -9.51 3.22 8.56
CA GLY A 204 -8.86 2.39 7.56
C GLY A 204 -7.97 1.31 8.15
N LEU A 205 -6.88 1.02 7.47
CA LEU A 205 -6.01 -0.10 7.82
C LEU A 205 -5.05 0.30 8.95
N TRP A 206 -5.08 -0.41 10.08
CA TRP A 206 -3.94 -0.44 10.98
C TRP A 206 -2.87 -1.38 10.41
N TYR A 207 -1.63 -0.92 10.32
CA TYR A 207 -0.55 -1.70 9.75
C TYR A 207 0.75 -1.53 10.53
N ASN A 208 1.29 -2.64 11.03
CA ASN A 208 2.63 -2.71 11.61
C ASN A 208 3.47 -3.76 10.87
N CYS A 209 4.55 -3.31 10.23
CA CYS A 209 5.45 -4.21 9.51
C CYS A 209 6.55 -4.83 10.42
N THR A 210 6.64 -4.41 11.68
CA THR A 210 7.75 -4.78 12.57
C THR A 210 7.71 -6.25 13.00
N ASP A 211 6.54 -6.90 12.89
CA ASP A 211 6.28 -8.19 13.53
C ASP A 211 6.48 -9.40 12.61
N LYS A 212 6.87 -9.20 11.35
CA LYS A 212 6.92 -10.30 10.36
C LYS A 212 8.27 -11.01 10.23
N GLY A 213 9.29 -10.63 11.01
CA GLY A 213 10.62 -11.29 10.98
C GLY A 213 11.35 -11.17 9.63
N ILE A 214 10.93 -10.28 8.74
CA ILE A 214 11.48 -10.14 7.39
C ILE A 214 12.70 -9.23 7.40
N THR A 215 13.87 -9.82 7.17
CA THR A 215 15.17 -9.11 7.12
C THR A 215 15.45 -8.48 5.75
N SER A 216 14.92 -9.03 4.67
CA SER A 216 15.10 -8.49 3.31
C SER A 216 14.15 -7.32 3.03
N THR A 217 14.71 -6.16 2.66
CA THR A 217 13.95 -4.95 2.28
C THR A 217 12.99 -5.20 1.12
N ALA A 218 13.39 -5.98 0.10
CA ALA A 218 12.54 -6.28 -1.05
C ALA A 218 11.33 -7.13 -0.64
N LYS A 219 11.57 -8.23 0.11
CA LYS A 219 10.49 -9.07 0.64
C LYS A 219 9.53 -8.28 1.54
N ARG A 220 10.08 -7.36 2.35
CA ARG A 220 9.27 -6.49 3.21
C ARG A 220 8.35 -5.58 2.40
N LYS A 221 8.88 -4.88 1.40
CA LYS A 221 8.08 -4.03 0.50
C LYS A 221 6.96 -4.83 -0.18
N ASN A 222 7.24 -6.05 -0.64
CA ASN A 222 6.25 -6.90 -1.30
C ASN A 222 5.15 -7.35 -0.35
N VAL A 223 5.49 -7.71 0.90
CA VAL A 223 4.48 -8.03 1.92
C VAL A 223 3.60 -6.83 2.26
N ILE A 224 4.20 -5.64 2.46
CA ILE A 224 3.46 -4.40 2.70
C ILE A 224 2.48 -4.15 1.55
N ARG A 225 2.97 -4.22 0.31
CA ARG A 225 2.16 -4.03 -0.90
C ARG A 225 0.99 -5.01 -0.94
N ASN A 226 1.26 -6.31 -0.80
CA ASN A 226 0.24 -7.35 -0.92
C ASN A 226 -0.83 -7.24 0.16
N ASP A 227 -0.46 -6.86 1.38
CA ASP A 227 -1.42 -6.66 2.45
C ASP A 227 -2.32 -5.43 2.21
N MET A 228 -1.74 -4.34 1.70
CA MET A 228 -2.51 -3.13 1.34
C MET A 228 -3.51 -3.40 0.21
N ILE A 229 -3.08 -4.12 -0.83
CA ILE A 229 -3.97 -4.49 -1.95
C ILE A 229 -5.12 -5.37 -1.45
N LYS A 230 -4.84 -6.34 -0.57
CA LYS A 230 -5.89 -7.17 0.03
C LYS A 230 -6.90 -6.31 0.81
N ALA A 231 -6.43 -5.35 1.60
CA ALA A 231 -7.32 -4.44 2.30
C ALA A 231 -8.17 -3.58 1.35
N GLU A 232 -7.56 -3.04 0.28
CA GLU A 232 -8.28 -2.25 -0.73
C GLU A 232 -9.33 -3.09 -1.46
N ASN A 233 -9.01 -4.33 -1.85
CA ASN A 233 -9.93 -5.22 -2.54
C ASN A 233 -11.15 -5.54 -1.66
N ILE A 234 -10.95 -5.74 -0.36
CA ILE A 234 -12.04 -5.91 0.60
C ILE A 234 -12.89 -4.61 0.71
N PHE A 235 -12.27 -3.43 0.80
CA PHE A 235 -13.03 -2.18 0.80
C PHE A 235 -13.84 -2.01 -0.49
N ASN A 236 -13.23 -2.29 -1.64
CA ASN A 236 -13.85 -2.15 -2.95
C ASN A 236 -15.02 -3.13 -3.14
N SER A 237 -14.88 -4.39 -2.69
CA SER A 237 -15.98 -5.38 -2.74
C SER A 237 -17.17 -4.97 -1.88
N SER A 238 -16.92 -4.25 -0.78
CA SER A 238 -17.94 -3.65 0.08
C SER A 238 -18.48 -2.29 -0.42
N GLY A 239 -18.04 -1.79 -1.58
CA GLY A 239 -18.44 -0.49 -2.13
C GLY A 239 -17.82 0.74 -1.43
N LEU A 240 -16.75 0.53 -0.66
CA LEU A 240 -15.98 1.57 0.01
C LEU A 240 -14.64 1.81 -0.71
N VAL A 241 -13.93 2.86 -0.31
CA VAL A 241 -12.57 3.14 -0.78
C VAL A 241 -11.66 3.28 0.42
N LEU A 242 -10.61 2.46 0.50
CA LEU A 242 -9.58 2.63 1.52
C LEU A 242 -8.86 3.95 1.26
N LYS A 243 -8.82 4.84 2.26
CA LYS A 243 -8.17 6.16 2.14
C LYS A 243 -7.07 6.38 3.16
N ASN A 244 -7.09 5.66 4.28
CA ASN A 244 -6.25 5.94 5.43
C ASN A 244 -5.54 4.66 5.90
N ILE A 245 -4.28 4.82 6.27
CA ILE A 245 -3.46 3.83 6.96
C ILE A 245 -2.99 4.46 8.26
N PHE A 246 -3.02 3.71 9.35
CA PHE A 246 -2.38 4.07 10.59
C PHE A 246 -1.22 3.13 10.89
N ASN A 247 -0.04 3.70 11.16
CA ASN A 247 1.15 2.94 11.51
C ASN A 247 1.70 3.40 12.86
N THR A 248 1.82 2.45 13.80
CA THR A 248 2.40 2.66 15.14
C THR A 248 3.90 2.36 15.19
N GLY A 249 4.48 1.68 14.20
CA GLY A 249 5.88 1.25 14.19
C GLY A 249 6.85 2.32 13.65
N ILE A 250 7.96 2.56 14.35
CA ILE A 250 8.96 3.60 14.04
C ILE A 250 9.90 3.19 12.88
N ASN A 251 10.17 1.89 12.71
CA ASN A 251 11.24 1.38 11.85
C ASN A 251 10.82 1.03 10.41
N SER A 252 9.53 0.98 10.11
CA SER A 252 8.96 0.57 8.80
C SER A 252 8.26 1.71 8.05
N VAL A 253 8.26 2.90 8.63
CA VAL A 253 7.53 4.08 8.19
C VAL A 253 7.84 4.46 6.73
N LYS A 254 9.11 4.37 6.31
CA LYS A 254 9.54 4.81 4.96
C LYS A 254 8.97 3.95 3.83
N ASP A 255 8.95 2.62 4.00
CA ASP A 255 8.43 1.71 2.97
C ASP A 255 6.91 1.78 2.90
N ILE A 256 6.24 1.86 4.07
CA ILE A 256 4.79 2.07 4.16
C ILE A 256 4.40 3.37 3.46
N TYR A 257 5.09 4.48 3.71
CA TYR A 257 4.79 5.74 3.01
C TYR A 257 4.94 5.63 1.51
N LYS A 258 6.04 5.06 1.01
CA LYS A 258 6.28 4.99 -0.43
C LYS A 258 5.17 4.22 -1.13
N ILE A 259 4.79 3.09 -0.57
CA ILE A 259 3.74 2.23 -1.13
C ILE A 259 2.37 2.90 -1.00
N ALA A 260 2.03 3.43 0.17
CA ALA A 260 0.77 4.11 0.42
C ALA A 260 0.57 5.35 -0.46
N MET A 261 1.60 6.19 -0.61
CA MET A 261 1.54 7.40 -1.44
C MET A 261 1.36 7.08 -2.92
N ALA A 262 2.02 6.02 -3.42
CA ALA A 262 1.83 5.55 -4.79
C ALA A 262 0.38 5.10 -5.07
N ARG A 263 -0.38 4.81 -4.01
CA ARG A 263 -1.78 4.38 -4.04
C ARG A 263 -2.76 5.48 -3.56
N ASN A 264 -2.28 6.72 -3.41
CA ASN A 264 -3.06 7.86 -2.92
C ASN A 264 -3.68 7.68 -1.52
N LEU A 265 -3.03 6.87 -0.68
CA LEU A 265 -3.46 6.64 0.70
C LEU A 265 -2.81 7.65 1.65
N ASN A 266 -3.57 8.13 2.61
CA ASN A 266 -3.09 8.94 3.71
C ASN A 266 -2.48 8.06 4.79
N VAL A 267 -1.30 8.42 5.29
CA VAL A 267 -0.61 7.65 6.33
C VAL A 267 -0.51 8.47 7.61
N TYR A 268 -1.29 8.06 8.60
CA TYR A 268 -1.24 8.58 9.96
C TYR A 268 -0.10 7.92 10.72
N HIS A 269 0.72 8.73 11.37
CA HIS A 269 1.86 8.25 12.14
C HIS A 269 2.18 9.17 13.32
N GLY A 270 2.89 8.65 14.32
CA GLY A 270 3.29 9.43 15.48
C GLY A 270 2.12 9.89 16.35
N ALA A 271 0.97 9.19 16.26
CA ALA A 271 -0.11 9.34 17.22
C ALA A 271 0.40 8.92 18.60
N HIS A 272 -0.01 9.66 19.63
CA HIS A 272 0.44 9.42 20.99
C HIS A 272 -0.45 8.34 21.62
N ASP A 273 0.10 7.14 21.79
CA ASP A 273 -0.61 6.04 22.45
C ASP A 273 -0.79 6.35 23.94
N ILE A 274 -2.04 6.54 24.34
CA ILE A 274 -2.42 6.87 25.73
C ILE A 274 -2.91 5.65 26.52
N THR A 275 -2.92 4.47 25.90
CA THR A 275 -3.62 3.29 26.44
C THR A 275 -3.10 2.87 27.81
N LEU A 276 -1.80 2.99 28.07
CA LEU A 276 -1.19 2.64 29.36
C LEU A 276 -1.32 3.75 30.41
N LYS A 277 -1.38 5.03 30.00
CA LYS A 277 -1.43 6.18 30.92
C LYS A 277 -2.79 6.32 31.59
N THR A 278 -3.86 6.09 30.84
CA THR A 278 -5.24 6.19 31.35
C THR A 278 -5.60 5.06 32.33
N LYS A 279 -4.93 3.90 32.25
CA LYS A 279 -5.08 2.82 33.25
C LYS A 279 -4.58 3.20 34.65
N HIS A 280 -3.70 4.20 34.75
CA HIS A 280 -3.06 4.60 36.01
C HIS A 280 -3.73 5.84 36.65
N GLY A 281 -4.90 6.25 36.15
CA GLY A 281 -5.66 7.38 36.71
C GLY A 281 -5.19 8.76 36.23
N ASP A 282 -4.29 8.83 35.25
CA ASP A 282 -3.90 10.11 34.64
C ASP A 282 -5.11 10.75 33.95
N ILE A 283 -5.44 11.98 34.35
CA ILE A 283 -6.54 12.73 33.76
C ILE A 283 -6.09 13.25 32.39
N ILE A 284 -6.90 13.05 31.34
CA ILE A 284 -6.64 13.52 29.96
C ILE A 284 -6.14 14.98 29.88
N PRO A 285 -6.65 15.95 30.67
CA PRO A 285 -6.12 17.31 30.69
C PRO A 285 -4.64 17.38 31.05
N ASP A 286 -4.12 16.48 31.88
CA ASP A 286 -2.71 16.46 32.26
C ASP A 286 -1.85 15.84 31.15
N ILE A 287 -2.35 14.81 30.46
CA ILE A 287 -1.74 14.27 29.23
C ILE A 287 -1.64 15.36 28.13
N LEU A 288 -2.65 16.23 28.03
CA LEU A 288 -2.70 17.34 27.08
C LEU A 288 -1.78 18.52 27.50
N LYS A 289 -1.61 18.77 28.80
CA LYS A 289 -0.71 19.82 29.34
C LYS A 289 0.76 19.44 29.18
N ASP A 290 1.10 18.16 29.39
CA ASP A 290 2.48 17.67 29.34
C ASP A 290 3.06 17.55 27.92
N ASN A 291 2.25 17.78 26.88
CA ASN A 291 2.65 17.71 25.48
C ASN A 291 2.60 19.09 24.78
N PRO A 292 3.56 20.01 25.03
CA PRO A 292 3.56 21.38 24.51
C PRO A 292 3.92 21.49 23.01
N LYS A 293 4.10 20.39 22.28
CA LYS A 293 4.47 20.40 20.85
C LYS A 293 3.31 19.97 19.95
N ASN A 294 2.27 20.81 19.82
CA ASN A 294 1.35 20.94 18.68
C ASN A 294 0.90 19.68 17.90
N LYS A 295 0.80 18.51 18.54
CA LYS A 295 0.47 17.23 17.88
C LYS A 295 -0.60 16.54 18.69
N PHE A 296 -1.85 16.66 18.28
CA PHE A 296 -2.97 16.20 19.08
C PHE A 296 -3.80 15.15 18.35
N ILE A 297 -3.12 14.08 17.97
CA ILE A 297 -3.75 12.82 17.62
C ILE A 297 -3.44 11.87 18.78
N LEU A 298 -4.46 11.53 19.57
CA LEU A 298 -4.35 10.52 20.62
C LEU A 298 -4.80 9.19 20.05
N SER A 299 -4.00 8.14 20.25
CA SER A 299 -4.37 6.79 19.85
C SER A 299 -4.67 5.90 21.05
N VAL A 300 -5.67 5.04 20.92
CA VAL A 300 -6.09 4.07 21.93
C VAL A 300 -6.11 2.68 21.31
N ASN A 301 -5.35 1.75 21.89
CA ASN A 301 -5.32 0.34 21.51
C ASN A 301 -6.54 -0.38 22.09
N MET A 302 -7.43 -0.82 21.19
CA MET A 302 -8.65 -1.54 21.53
C MET A 302 -8.40 -3.00 21.94
N ASN A 303 -7.17 -3.52 21.80
CA ASN A 303 -6.81 -4.86 22.27
C ASN A 303 -6.71 -4.95 23.80
N GLU A 304 -6.75 -3.82 24.51
CA GLU A 304 -6.66 -3.82 25.96
C GLU A 304 -8.00 -4.14 26.65
N PRO A 305 -7.99 -4.84 27.81
CA PRO A 305 -9.20 -5.13 28.55
C PRO A 305 -9.94 -3.86 29.02
N GLN A 306 -11.29 -3.89 28.98
CA GLN A 306 -12.18 -2.83 29.47
C GLN A 306 -11.97 -1.45 28.82
N ILE A 307 -11.44 -1.44 27.59
CA ILE A 307 -11.09 -0.22 26.88
C ILE A 307 -12.30 0.54 26.33
N ASP A 308 -13.40 -0.17 26.09
CA ASP A 308 -14.70 0.38 25.67
C ASP A 308 -15.20 1.44 26.66
N MET A 309 -15.16 1.15 27.97
CA MET A 309 -15.55 2.10 29.01
C MET A 309 -14.66 3.35 29.03
N LEU A 310 -13.35 3.17 28.82
CA LEU A 310 -12.44 4.31 28.67
C LEU A 310 -12.85 5.17 27.46
N ILE A 311 -13.04 4.55 26.29
CA ILE A 311 -13.38 5.25 25.06
C ILE A 311 -14.70 6.01 25.22
N ILE A 312 -15.73 5.38 25.80
CA ILE A 312 -17.01 6.03 26.08
C ILE A 312 -16.83 7.23 27.01
N ASN A 313 -16.03 7.09 28.08
CA ASN A 313 -15.73 8.20 28.98
C ASN A 313 -15.01 9.35 28.26
N LEU A 314 -14.08 9.05 27.35
CA LEU A 314 -13.42 10.08 26.54
C LEU A 314 -14.40 10.82 25.65
N LEU A 315 -15.27 10.08 24.94
CA LEU A 315 -16.28 10.64 24.06
C LEU A 315 -17.35 11.45 24.82
N THR A 316 -17.62 11.08 26.08
CA THR A 316 -18.63 11.74 26.92
C THR A 316 -18.08 12.99 27.61
N PHE A 317 -16.99 12.85 28.37
CA PHE A 317 -16.48 13.91 29.25
C PHE A 317 -15.57 14.91 28.53
N HIS A 318 -14.97 14.53 27.40
CA HIS A 318 -14.07 15.40 26.63
C HIS A 318 -14.64 15.84 25.28
N ARG A 319 -15.96 15.68 25.08
CA ARG A 319 -16.67 16.06 23.84
C ARG A 319 -16.36 17.48 23.36
N SER A 320 -16.21 18.44 24.28
CA SER A 320 -15.99 19.86 23.96
C SER A 320 -14.59 20.18 23.40
N ILE A 321 -13.63 19.27 23.60
CA ILE A 321 -12.24 19.42 23.16
C ILE A 321 -11.83 18.36 22.12
N LEU A 322 -12.73 17.44 21.78
CA LEU A 322 -12.58 16.49 20.68
C LEU A 322 -12.82 17.19 19.35
N ILE A 323 -11.91 17.00 18.38
CA ILE A 323 -12.13 17.38 16.98
C ILE A 323 -12.43 16.14 16.14
N ASP A 324 -13.17 16.33 15.05
CA ASP A 324 -13.47 15.24 14.13
C ASP A 324 -12.17 14.72 13.49
N PHE A 325 -12.04 13.40 13.39
CA PHE A 325 -10.89 12.78 12.76
C PHE A 325 -10.67 13.25 11.32
N LYS A 326 -11.73 13.55 10.55
CA LYS A 326 -11.63 14.10 9.20
C LYS A 326 -10.95 15.46 9.14
N ALA A 327 -10.94 16.23 10.23
CA ALA A 327 -10.22 17.50 10.30
C ALA A 327 -8.70 17.30 10.32
N CYS A 328 -8.23 16.07 10.57
CA CYS A 328 -6.83 15.70 10.42
C CYS A 328 -6.55 15.38 8.94
N GLY A 329 -5.49 15.98 8.36
CA GLY A 329 -5.06 15.71 6.99
C GLY A 329 -5.58 16.64 5.88
N ILE A 330 -6.52 17.54 6.18
CA ILE A 330 -6.96 18.61 5.26
C ILE A 330 -5.87 19.66 5.14
#